data_AF-A0A7G5ZEC9-F1
#
_entry.id   AF-A0A7G5ZEC9-F1
#
_cell.length_a   1.000
_cell.length_b   1.000
_cell.length_c   1.000
_cell.angle_alpha   90.00
_cell.angle_beta   90.00
_cell.angle_gamma   90.00
#
_symmetry.space_group_name_H-M   'P 1'
#
loop_
_entity.id
_entity.type
_entity.pdbx_description
1 polymer ?
#
loop_
_entity_poly.entity_id
_entity_poly.type
_entity_poly.pdbx_seq_one_letter_code
_entity_poly.pdbx_strand_id
1 'polypeptide(L)'
;MQAKPMRSPLLWVPSGYFTMALGYVMLTSVTAIMFKNLGMDNGRAAGYSSLLILAYTIKPLFAPFVEMYRTKKFFVLWAQVLIGAGFAGVALAFSLPGYMTVLMAAFFALSFVGATQDVASDGVYVTSLDARAQSLYCGIQSLSWNIGPIVASGGMVYLSGYLHSHVYGHDARVFGPDWIDAWRVIFLLVAGVTLLMAAWHARTMPDGARAADTPSSVRDAGRILLDAFVTLFRKRGIWRMLAFAFLFRLSIGLLEKIGPFFMVDPASKGGLGMSNELLGLVYGTYGLAAVLVGSLLGGWYVARRGLKATLFVLCCAVNIPNVTFLLMSIYLPSSLFVIAAGVVIEKFFFGFGAVGFMIYLMQQLAPGKYTTTHYAFGTGVMGLCGMVTGVVSGHLQEMLGYVSYFAFVMVATIPSFIATWCAPFHQADPGAVAIDADGKAVAA
;
A
#
# COMPACT_ATOMS: atom_id res chain seq x y z
N MET A 1 -9.58 16.69 37.86
CA MET A 1 -9.45 15.37 37.20
C MET A 1 -7.97 15.20 36.86
N GLN A 2 -7.22 14.42 37.64
CA GLN A 2 -5.77 14.28 37.46
C GLN A 2 -5.48 13.66 36.08
N ALA A 3 -4.63 14.31 35.28
CA ALA A 3 -4.21 13.81 33.98
C ALA A 3 -3.53 12.46 34.18
N LYS A 4 -4.15 11.40 33.67
CA LYS A 4 -3.59 10.05 33.69
C LYS A 4 -2.19 10.11 33.04
N PRO A 5 -1.13 9.58 33.67
CA PRO A 5 0.22 9.68 33.12
C PRO A 5 0.23 9.14 31.69
N MET A 6 0.77 9.95 30.78
CA MET A 6 0.78 9.66 29.35
C MET A 6 1.58 8.36 29.15
N ARG A 7 0.90 7.27 28.78
CA ARG A 7 1.55 5.98 28.52
C ARG A 7 2.56 6.17 27.40
N SER A 8 3.75 5.60 27.56
CA SER A 8 4.84 5.75 26.59
C SER A 8 4.36 5.45 25.16
N PRO A 9 4.62 6.33 24.17
CA PRO A 9 4.21 6.11 22.78
C PRO A 9 4.73 4.80 22.17
N LEU A 10 5.86 4.29 22.67
CA LEU A 10 6.42 2.99 22.28
C LEU A 10 5.48 1.81 22.51
N LEU A 11 4.51 1.94 23.43
CA LEU A 11 3.58 0.85 23.76
C LEU A 11 2.46 0.67 22.73
N TRP A 12 2.23 1.64 21.83
CA TRP A 12 1.11 1.57 20.91
C TRP A 12 1.42 2.04 19.50
N VAL A 13 2.41 2.93 19.29
CA VAL A 13 2.82 3.37 17.94
C VAL A 13 3.31 2.17 17.12
N PRO A 14 4.27 1.34 17.59
CA PRO A 14 4.77 0.23 16.78
C PRO A 14 3.68 -0.80 16.47
N SER A 15 2.97 -1.28 17.50
CA SER A 15 1.93 -2.29 17.36
C SER A 15 0.72 -1.79 16.57
N GLY A 16 0.38 -0.50 16.67
CA GLY A 16 -0.71 0.12 15.92
C GLY A 16 -0.43 0.14 14.42
N TYR A 17 0.74 0.66 14.03
CA TYR A 17 1.15 0.73 12.61
C TYR A 17 1.42 -0.65 12.02
N PHE A 18 1.94 -1.60 12.81
CA PHE A 18 2.05 -2.99 12.40
C PHE A 18 0.67 -3.60 12.12
N THR A 19 -0.30 -3.44 13.03
CA THR A 19 -1.66 -4.00 12.87
C THR A 19 -2.39 -3.38 11.67
N MET A 20 -2.22 -2.08 11.46
CA MET A 20 -2.73 -1.36 10.29
C MET A 20 -2.17 -1.93 8.99
N ALA A 21 -0.84 -2.07 8.90
CA ALA A 21 -0.18 -2.61 7.72
C ALA A 21 -0.54 -4.08 7.47
N LEU A 22 -0.60 -4.90 8.53
CA LEU A 22 -1.00 -6.30 8.46
C LEU A 22 -2.40 -6.43 7.83
N GLY A 23 -3.40 -5.70 8.35
CA GLY A 23 -4.77 -5.75 7.81
C GLY A 23 -4.86 -5.29 6.36
N TYR A 24 -4.18 -4.19 6.02
CA TYR A 24 -4.13 -3.66 4.65
C TYR A 24 -3.51 -4.65 3.65
N VAL A 25 -2.34 -5.21 3.98
CA VAL A 25 -1.61 -6.12 3.08
C VAL A 25 -2.33 -7.45 2.94
N MET A 26 -2.94 -7.94 4.02
CA MET A 26 -3.77 -9.14 3.99
C MET A 26 -4.93 -8.98 3.00
N LEU A 27 -5.65 -7.85 3.06
CA LEU A 27 -6.80 -7.58 2.20
C LEU A 27 -6.44 -7.29 0.74
N THR A 28 -5.23 -6.81 0.46
CA THR A 28 -4.86 -6.35 -0.89
C THR A 28 -3.97 -7.35 -1.64
N SER A 29 -2.87 -7.77 -1.04
CA SER A 29 -1.84 -8.56 -1.71
C SER A 29 -1.97 -10.04 -1.41
N VAL A 30 -2.22 -10.40 -0.14
CA VAL A 30 -2.33 -11.82 0.26
C VAL A 30 -3.61 -12.45 -0.27
N THR A 31 -4.74 -11.74 -0.24
CA THR A 31 -6.00 -12.20 -0.87
C THR A 31 -5.86 -12.42 -2.37
N ALA A 32 -5.06 -11.62 -3.08
CA ALA A 32 -4.81 -11.81 -4.51
C ALA A 32 -4.14 -13.16 -4.78
N ILE A 33 -3.11 -13.49 -4.00
CA ILE A 33 -2.42 -14.78 -4.05
C ILE A 33 -3.37 -15.91 -3.67
N MET A 34 -4.13 -15.75 -2.59
CA MET A 34 -5.13 -16.72 -2.17
C MET A 34 -6.16 -17.02 -3.26
N PHE A 35 -6.75 -16.02 -3.93
CA PHE A 35 -7.70 -16.27 -5.02
C PHE A 35 -7.08 -17.12 -6.12
N LYS A 36 -5.82 -16.84 -6.45
CA LYS A 36 -5.08 -17.60 -7.44
C LYS A 36 -4.83 -19.04 -7.00
N ASN A 37 -4.38 -19.25 -5.76
CA ASN A 37 -4.19 -20.58 -5.18
C ASN A 37 -5.50 -21.39 -5.17
N LEU A 38 -6.65 -20.75 -4.96
CA LEU A 38 -7.97 -21.38 -5.03
C LEU A 38 -8.45 -21.69 -6.46
N GLY A 39 -7.63 -21.41 -7.48
CA GLY A 39 -7.92 -21.72 -8.89
C GLY A 39 -8.60 -20.59 -9.66
N MET A 40 -8.67 -19.38 -9.11
CA MET A 40 -9.16 -18.22 -9.85
C MET A 40 -8.16 -17.83 -10.95
N ASP A 41 -8.70 -17.41 -12.09
CA ASP A 41 -7.92 -16.85 -13.18
C ASP A 41 -7.30 -15.49 -12.79
N ASN A 42 -6.31 -15.04 -13.56
CA ASN A 42 -5.55 -13.83 -13.22
C ASN A 42 -6.43 -12.57 -13.35
N GLY A 43 -7.35 -12.55 -14.32
CA GLY A 43 -8.34 -11.50 -14.55
C GLY A 43 -9.20 -11.26 -13.33
N ARG A 44 -9.89 -12.28 -12.82
CA ARG A 44 -10.78 -12.12 -11.67
C ARG A 44 -9.99 -11.97 -10.37
N ALA A 45 -8.86 -12.66 -10.20
CA ALA A 45 -8.05 -12.54 -8.98
C ALA A 45 -7.47 -11.13 -8.82
N ALA A 46 -6.91 -10.56 -9.90
CA ALA A 46 -6.45 -9.17 -9.91
C ALA A 46 -7.62 -8.19 -9.78
N GLY A 47 -8.71 -8.43 -10.51
CA GLY A 47 -9.97 -7.68 -10.44
C GLY A 47 -10.49 -7.51 -9.02
N TYR A 48 -10.83 -8.61 -8.37
CA TYR A 48 -11.44 -8.60 -7.05
C TYR A 48 -10.50 -8.06 -5.97
N SER A 49 -9.23 -8.48 -5.96
CA SER A 49 -8.26 -7.96 -4.97
C SER A 49 -7.99 -6.46 -5.12
N SER A 50 -8.08 -5.93 -6.35
CA SER A 50 -7.90 -4.50 -6.61
C SER A 50 -9.13 -3.68 -6.21
N LEU A 51 -10.35 -4.22 -6.36
CA LEU A 51 -11.57 -3.57 -5.87
C LEU A 51 -11.56 -3.36 -4.35
N LEU A 52 -10.85 -4.20 -3.59
CA LEU A 52 -10.67 -4.01 -2.15
C LEU A 52 -9.84 -2.75 -1.80
N ILE A 53 -9.09 -2.20 -2.76
CA ILE A 53 -8.33 -0.93 -2.60
C ILE A 53 -9.28 0.28 -2.68
N LEU A 54 -10.49 0.13 -3.22
CA LEU A 54 -11.45 1.21 -3.38
C LEU A 54 -11.72 1.93 -2.06
N ALA A 55 -11.94 1.19 -0.97
CA ALA A 55 -12.20 1.75 0.34
C ALA A 55 -11.07 2.68 0.82
N TYR A 56 -9.81 2.30 0.58
CA TYR A 56 -8.64 3.10 0.90
C TYR A 56 -8.46 4.29 -0.04
N THR A 57 -8.93 4.17 -1.29
CA THR A 57 -8.89 5.24 -2.30
C THR A 57 -9.87 6.36 -1.97
N ILE A 58 -11.09 6.01 -1.54
CA ILE A 58 -12.13 6.98 -1.20
C ILE A 58 -12.07 7.46 0.26
N LYS A 59 -11.06 7.01 1.03
CA LYS A 59 -10.84 7.42 2.42
C LYS A 59 -10.93 8.92 2.68
N PRO A 60 -10.41 9.82 1.82
CA PRO A 60 -10.47 11.26 2.09
C PRO A 60 -11.91 11.80 2.10
N LEU A 61 -12.84 11.11 1.44
CA LEU A 61 -14.24 11.53 1.33
C LEU A 61 -15.02 11.22 2.61
N PHE A 62 -14.75 10.08 3.26
CA PHE A 62 -15.49 9.66 4.44
C PHE A 62 -14.76 9.92 5.77
N ALA A 63 -13.44 10.16 5.75
CA ALA A 63 -12.64 10.45 6.94
C ALA A 63 -13.23 11.56 7.85
N PRO A 64 -13.69 12.71 7.33
CA PRO A 64 -14.26 13.78 8.18
C PRO A 64 -15.51 13.33 8.96
N PHE A 65 -16.29 12.41 8.39
CA PHE A 65 -17.51 11.91 9.03
C PHE A 65 -17.18 10.92 10.16
N VAL A 66 -16.17 10.06 9.95
CA VAL A 66 -15.68 9.12 10.99
C VAL A 66 -15.18 9.89 12.21
N GLU A 67 -14.49 11.01 11.99
CA GLU A 67 -13.89 11.80 13.07
C GLU A 67 -14.92 12.50 13.99
N MET A 68 -16.18 12.61 13.60
CA MET A 68 -17.21 13.34 14.36
C MET A 68 -17.80 12.57 15.56
N TYR A 69 -17.98 11.25 15.46
CA TYR A 69 -18.93 10.54 16.34
C TYR A 69 -18.36 10.19 17.72
N ARG A 70 -17.13 9.68 17.81
CA ARG A 70 -16.54 9.14 19.03
C ARG A 70 -15.05 9.47 19.11
N THR A 71 -14.37 8.97 20.15
CA THR A 71 -12.91 9.10 20.26
C THR A 71 -12.23 8.29 19.16
N LYS A 72 -11.03 8.71 18.75
CA LYS A 72 -10.29 8.04 17.69
C LYS A 72 -9.91 6.61 18.09
N LYS A 73 -9.52 6.41 19.36
CA LYS A 73 -9.29 5.07 19.93
C LYS A 73 -10.50 4.15 19.80
N PHE A 74 -11.72 4.65 20.01
CA PHE A 74 -12.92 3.82 19.87
C PHE A 74 -13.01 3.21 18.47
N PHE A 75 -12.76 4.02 17.43
CA PHE A 75 -12.76 3.54 16.04
C PHE A 75 -11.61 2.58 15.76
N VAL A 76 -10.42 2.82 16.30
CA VAL A 76 -9.29 1.87 16.18
C VAL A 76 -9.67 0.50 16.75
N LEU A 77 -10.18 0.47 17.98
CA LEU A 77 -10.53 -0.79 18.65
C LEU A 77 -11.71 -1.50 17.98
N TRP A 78 -12.75 -0.75 17.62
CA TRP A 78 -13.90 -1.27 16.89
C TRP A 78 -13.47 -1.89 15.56
N ALA A 79 -12.59 -1.20 14.82
CA ALA A 79 -12.11 -1.69 13.55
C ALA A 79 -11.21 -2.93 13.72
N GLN A 80 -10.29 -2.95 14.69
CA GLN A 80 -9.45 -4.12 14.95
C GLN A 80 -10.27 -5.34 15.38
N VAL A 81 -11.30 -5.15 16.22
CA VAL A 81 -12.20 -6.24 16.61
C VAL A 81 -12.97 -6.77 15.40
N LEU A 82 -13.53 -5.89 14.57
CA LEU A 82 -14.26 -6.30 13.37
C LEU A 82 -13.37 -6.94 12.30
N ILE A 83 -12.13 -6.47 12.13
CA ILE A 83 -11.16 -7.10 11.22
C ILE A 83 -10.77 -8.47 11.74
N GLY A 84 -10.46 -8.59 13.02
CA GLY A 84 -10.16 -9.88 13.64
C GLY A 84 -11.33 -10.86 13.54
N ALA A 85 -12.53 -10.44 13.95
CA ALA A 85 -13.74 -11.25 13.84
C ALA A 85 -14.11 -11.58 12.40
N GLY A 86 -13.93 -10.66 11.46
CA GLY A 86 -14.20 -10.87 10.06
C GLY A 86 -13.21 -11.81 9.39
N PHE A 87 -11.92 -11.76 9.72
CA PHE A 87 -10.96 -12.78 9.25
C PHE A 87 -11.25 -14.16 9.84
N ALA A 88 -11.66 -14.25 11.12
CA ALA A 88 -12.15 -15.51 11.66
C ALA A 88 -13.41 -15.99 10.92
N GLY A 89 -14.34 -15.07 10.62
CA GLY A 89 -15.54 -15.35 9.83
C GLY A 89 -15.21 -15.84 8.42
N VAL A 90 -14.22 -15.25 7.76
CA VAL A 90 -13.67 -15.71 6.46
C VAL A 90 -13.15 -17.14 6.55
N ALA A 91 -12.39 -17.46 7.61
CA ALA A 91 -11.88 -18.81 7.83
C ALA A 91 -13.00 -19.86 8.01
N LEU A 92 -14.11 -19.46 8.64
CA LEU A 92 -15.29 -20.31 8.80
C LEU A 92 -16.14 -20.39 7.52
N ALA A 93 -16.21 -19.30 6.76
CA ALA A 93 -17.00 -19.20 5.53
C ALA A 93 -16.50 -20.11 4.42
N PHE A 94 -15.22 -20.52 4.44
CA PHE A 94 -14.68 -21.52 3.52
C PHE A 94 -15.44 -22.85 3.52
N SER A 95 -16.12 -23.19 4.61
CA SER A 95 -16.93 -24.42 4.70
C SER A 95 -18.32 -24.29 4.06
N LEU A 96 -18.72 -23.10 3.57
CA LEU A 96 -20.04 -22.86 3.01
C LEU A 96 -20.12 -23.20 1.51
N PRO A 97 -21.28 -23.66 1.02
CA PRO A 97 -21.52 -23.73 -0.42
C PRO A 97 -21.49 -22.31 -1.02
N GLY A 98 -20.76 -22.12 -2.12
CA GLY A 98 -20.62 -20.80 -2.73
C GLY A 98 -19.78 -19.81 -1.89
N TYR A 99 -18.87 -20.32 -1.05
CA TYR A 99 -18.01 -19.52 -0.16
C TYR A 99 -17.42 -18.27 -0.83
N MET A 100 -17.03 -18.32 -2.11
CA MET A 100 -16.40 -17.20 -2.80
C MET A 100 -17.22 -15.91 -2.74
N THR A 101 -18.55 -15.97 -2.92
CA THR A 101 -19.41 -14.79 -2.86
C THR A 101 -19.45 -14.20 -1.45
N VAL A 102 -19.52 -15.07 -0.43
CA VAL A 102 -19.50 -14.68 0.97
C VAL A 102 -18.15 -14.04 1.33
N LEU A 103 -17.05 -14.63 0.87
CA LEU A 103 -15.70 -14.09 1.05
C LEU A 103 -15.56 -12.72 0.40
N MET A 104 -16.08 -12.52 -0.82
CA MET A 104 -16.04 -11.22 -1.49
C MET A 104 -16.77 -10.14 -0.70
N ALA A 105 -17.99 -10.43 -0.26
CA ALA A 105 -18.77 -9.49 0.55
C ALA A 105 -18.06 -9.19 1.88
N ALA A 106 -17.50 -10.21 2.54
CA ALA A 106 -16.76 -10.05 3.79
C ALA A 106 -15.49 -9.20 3.59
N PHE A 107 -14.65 -9.51 2.61
CA PHE A 107 -13.44 -8.73 2.34
C PHE A 107 -13.75 -7.29 1.94
N PHE A 108 -14.80 -7.08 1.15
CA PHE A 108 -15.24 -5.74 0.78
C PHE A 108 -15.66 -4.94 2.03
N ALA A 109 -16.50 -5.51 2.90
CA ALA A 109 -16.85 -4.86 4.16
C ALA A 109 -15.62 -4.60 5.05
N LEU A 110 -14.72 -5.59 5.15
CA LEU A 110 -13.46 -5.46 5.90
C LEU A 110 -12.53 -4.39 5.33
N SER A 111 -12.55 -4.13 4.02
CA SER A 111 -11.75 -3.06 3.42
C SER A 111 -12.17 -1.67 3.89
N PHE A 112 -13.48 -1.43 4.06
CA PHE A 112 -14.00 -0.19 4.65
C PHE A 112 -13.65 -0.05 6.12
N VAL A 113 -13.73 -1.16 6.86
CA VAL A 113 -13.32 -1.20 8.28
C VAL A 113 -11.81 -0.93 8.40
N GLY A 114 -10.99 -1.52 7.54
CA GLY A 114 -9.53 -1.30 7.50
C GLY A 114 -9.16 0.13 7.13
N ALA A 115 -9.83 0.73 6.14
CA ALA A 115 -9.63 2.14 5.80
C ALA A 115 -10.08 3.09 6.95
N THR A 116 -11.09 2.70 7.71
CA THR A 116 -11.49 3.41 8.94
C THR A 116 -10.44 3.30 10.04
N GLN A 117 -9.84 2.11 10.23
CA GLN A 117 -8.72 1.90 11.16
C GLN A 117 -7.53 2.78 10.80
N ASP A 118 -7.20 2.90 9.51
CA ASP A 118 -6.09 3.70 8.99
C ASP A 118 -6.23 5.16 9.44
N VAL A 119 -7.37 5.78 9.08
CA VAL A 119 -7.71 7.17 9.44
C VAL A 119 -7.71 7.37 10.96
N ALA A 120 -8.35 6.46 11.71
CA ALA A 120 -8.45 6.58 13.15
C ALA A 120 -7.08 6.46 13.85
N SER A 121 -6.21 5.54 13.40
CA SER A 121 -4.90 5.31 14.00
C SER A 121 -3.95 6.47 13.74
N ASP A 122 -3.92 6.98 12.50
CA ASP A 122 -3.17 8.20 12.17
C ASP A 122 -3.69 9.41 12.96
N GLY A 123 -5.00 9.50 13.11
CA GLY A 123 -5.60 10.51 13.97
C GLY A 123 -5.14 10.41 15.42
N VAL A 124 -5.05 9.21 16.02
CA VAL A 124 -4.52 9.03 17.38
C VAL A 124 -3.07 9.50 17.45
N TYR A 125 -2.25 9.17 16.44
CA TYR A 125 -0.86 9.63 16.32
C TYR A 125 -0.72 11.14 16.34
N VAL A 126 -1.44 11.83 15.46
CA VAL A 126 -1.33 13.28 15.30
C VAL A 126 -1.91 14.03 16.50
N THR A 127 -2.98 13.54 17.13
CA THR A 127 -3.64 14.27 18.24
C THR A 127 -3.10 13.92 19.63
N SER A 128 -2.34 12.84 19.78
CA SER A 128 -1.82 12.41 21.10
C SER A 128 -0.35 12.75 21.32
N LEU A 129 0.38 13.09 20.25
CA LEU A 129 1.81 13.40 20.30
C LEU A 129 2.05 14.87 19.94
N ASP A 130 2.98 15.51 20.64
CA ASP A 130 3.47 16.84 20.27
C ASP A 130 4.43 16.76 19.06
N ALA A 131 4.73 17.91 18.44
CA ALA A 131 5.54 17.95 17.23
C ALA A 131 6.93 17.29 17.41
N ARG A 132 7.53 17.42 18.60
CA ARG A 132 8.80 16.77 18.94
C ARG A 132 8.66 15.25 19.01
N ALA A 133 7.64 14.73 19.69
CA ALA A 133 7.40 13.29 19.73
C ALA A 133 7.03 12.74 18.35
N GLN A 134 6.23 13.45 17.55
CA GLN A 134 5.93 13.05 16.17
C GLN A 134 7.23 12.90 15.35
N SER A 135 8.14 13.86 15.41
CA SER A 135 9.44 13.74 14.73
C SER A 135 10.27 12.56 15.25
N LEU A 136 10.29 12.31 16.57
CA LEU A 136 11.06 11.21 17.17
C LEU A 136 10.48 9.83 16.81
N TYR A 137 9.16 9.70 16.77
CA TYR A 137 8.47 8.42 16.53
C TYR A 137 8.16 8.16 15.06
N CYS A 138 8.32 9.13 14.17
CA CYS A 138 8.06 8.98 12.72
C CYS A 138 8.87 7.83 12.10
N GLY A 139 10.15 7.69 12.48
CA GLY A 139 10.99 6.59 12.02
C GLY A 139 10.49 5.22 12.51
N ILE A 140 10.05 5.13 13.77
CA ILE A 140 9.52 3.90 14.37
C ILE A 140 8.18 3.53 13.74
N GLN A 141 7.31 4.51 13.50
CA GLN A 141 6.06 4.35 12.75
C GLN A 141 6.33 3.76 11.36
N SER A 142 7.25 4.38 10.60
CA SER A 142 7.58 3.92 9.25
C SER A 142 8.14 2.50 9.24
N LEU A 143 9.07 2.20 10.16
CA LEU A 143 9.63 0.86 10.30
C LEU A 143 8.53 -0.17 10.62
N SER A 144 7.65 0.16 11.56
CA SER A 144 6.60 -0.75 12.03
C SER A 144 5.54 -1.02 10.97
N TRP A 145 5.20 -0.01 10.15
CA TRP A 145 4.34 -0.21 8.98
C TRP A 145 4.99 -1.16 7.97
N ASN A 146 6.29 -1.02 7.70
CA ASN A 146 7.00 -1.89 6.76
C ASN A 146 7.15 -3.34 7.26
N ILE A 147 7.13 -3.60 8.57
CA ILE A 147 7.09 -4.98 9.09
C ILE A 147 5.79 -5.70 8.69
N GLY A 148 4.68 -4.98 8.52
CA GLY A 148 3.40 -5.55 8.09
C GLY A 148 3.49 -6.37 6.81
N PRO A 149 3.97 -5.80 5.67
CA PRO A 149 4.25 -6.55 4.45
C PRO A 149 5.18 -7.76 4.62
N ILE A 150 6.21 -7.69 5.48
CA ILE A 150 7.09 -8.85 5.75
C ILE A 150 6.27 -10.00 6.32
N VAL A 151 5.47 -9.71 7.35
CA VAL A 151 4.69 -10.74 8.04
C VAL A 151 3.55 -11.24 7.17
N ALA A 152 2.83 -10.35 6.48
CA ALA A 152 1.70 -10.70 5.64
C ALA A 152 2.13 -11.37 4.32
N SER A 153 2.80 -10.63 3.43
CA SER A 153 3.18 -11.15 2.10
C SER A 153 4.39 -12.08 2.14
N GLY A 154 5.26 -11.97 3.15
CA GLY A 154 6.34 -12.92 3.35
C GLY A 154 5.91 -14.11 4.21
N GLY A 155 5.72 -13.86 5.50
CA GLY A 155 5.44 -14.88 6.50
C GLY A 155 4.16 -15.67 6.24
N MET A 156 3.01 -15.01 6.03
CA MET A 156 1.73 -15.72 5.86
C MET A 156 1.65 -16.43 4.51
N VAL A 157 2.19 -15.85 3.44
CA VAL A 157 2.24 -16.53 2.13
C VAL A 157 3.20 -17.72 2.19
N TYR A 158 4.38 -17.56 2.80
CA TYR A 158 5.29 -18.69 3.04
C TYR A 158 4.61 -19.80 3.84
N LEU A 159 3.97 -19.44 4.96
CA LEU A 159 3.28 -20.39 5.81
C LEU A 159 2.12 -21.08 5.06
N SER A 160 1.43 -20.38 4.16
CA SER A 160 0.39 -20.98 3.33
C SER A 160 0.93 -22.12 2.45
N GLY A 161 2.09 -21.91 1.83
CA GLY A 161 2.76 -22.94 1.03
C GLY A 161 3.23 -24.11 1.90
N TYR A 162 3.89 -23.79 3.02
CA TYR A 162 4.40 -24.80 3.95
C TYR A 162 3.27 -25.69 4.49
N LEU A 163 2.15 -25.09 4.91
CA LEU A 163 0.98 -25.84 5.38
C LEU A 163 0.42 -26.73 4.26
N HIS A 164 0.20 -26.16 3.06
CA HIS A 164 -0.36 -26.89 1.94
C HIS A 164 0.49 -28.11 1.54
N SER A 165 1.81 -27.94 1.44
CA SER A 165 2.69 -29.00 0.94
C SER A 165 3.26 -29.93 2.01
N HIS A 166 3.66 -29.42 3.17
CA HIS A 166 4.33 -30.22 4.20
C HIS A 166 3.37 -30.77 5.26
N VAL A 167 2.27 -30.06 5.55
CA VAL A 167 1.30 -30.49 6.56
C VAL A 167 0.15 -31.27 5.94
N TYR A 168 -0.40 -30.76 4.84
CA TYR A 168 -1.53 -31.40 4.15
C TYR A 168 -1.10 -32.31 2.98
N GLY A 169 0.17 -32.27 2.56
CA GLY A 169 0.73 -33.20 1.57
C GLY A 169 0.29 -32.95 0.13
N HIS A 170 -0.20 -31.75 -0.19
CA HIS A 170 -0.65 -31.38 -1.53
C HIS A 170 0.48 -30.78 -2.38
N ASP A 171 0.35 -30.88 -3.71
CA ASP A 171 1.32 -30.30 -4.64
C ASP A 171 1.18 -28.77 -4.70
N ALA A 172 2.24 -28.05 -4.31
CA ALA A 172 2.32 -26.58 -4.32
C ALA A 172 2.01 -25.92 -5.67
N ARG A 173 2.06 -26.69 -6.78
CA ARG A 173 1.85 -26.18 -8.13
C ARG A 173 0.41 -26.35 -8.62
N VAL A 174 -0.42 -27.09 -7.90
CA VAL A 174 -1.81 -27.35 -8.27
C VAL A 174 -2.71 -26.34 -7.58
N PHE A 175 -3.41 -25.52 -8.36
CA PHE A 175 -4.39 -24.58 -7.82
C PHE A 175 -5.78 -25.22 -7.73
N GLY A 176 -6.49 -24.94 -6.64
CA GLY A 176 -7.82 -25.48 -6.41
C GLY A 176 -8.25 -25.49 -4.93
N PRO A 177 -9.33 -26.24 -4.61
CA PRO A 177 -9.92 -26.30 -3.28
C PRO A 177 -8.98 -26.82 -2.18
N ASP A 178 -7.95 -27.60 -2.52
CA ASP A 178 -6.97 -28.15 -1.57
C ASP A 178 -6.17 -27.07 -0.83
N TRP A 179 -6.17 -25.83 -1.33
CA TRP A 179 -5.57 -24.69 -0.64
C TRP A 179 -6.43 -24.14 0.51
N ILE A 180 -7.71 -24.51 0.58
CA ILE A 180 -8.67 -23.96 1.54
C ILE A 180 -8.16 -24.16 2.97
N ASP A 181 -7.72 -25.36 3.35
CA ASP A 181 -7.32 -25.65 4.73
C ASP A 181 -6.10 -24.85 5.18
N ALA A 182 -5.11 -24.65 4.30
CA ALA A 182 -3.98 -23.78 4.57
C ALA A 182 -4.43 -22.34 4.81
N TRP A 183 -5.27 -21.78 3.95
CA TRP A 183 -5.76 -20.41 4.08
C TRP A 183 -6.66 -20.20 5.30
N ARG A 184 -7.45 -21.20 5.70
CA ARG A 184 -8.24 -21.15 6.94
C ARG A 184 -7.35 -20.95 8.16
N VAL A 185 -6.23 -21.68 8.25
CA VAL A 185 -5.25 -21.50 9.33
C VAL A 185 -4.63 -20.10 9.29
N ILE A 186 -4.26 -19.60 8.11
CA ILE A 186 -3.70 -18.25 7.96
C ILE A 186 -4.67 -17.18 8.46
N PHE A 187 -5.94 -17.20 8.05
CA PHE A 187 -6.92 -16.21 8.49
C PHE A 187 -7.25 -16.31 9.98
N LEU A 188 -7.29 -17.52 10.56
CA LEU A 188 -7.46 -17.69 12.01
C LEU A 188 -6.25 -17.13 12.79
N LEU A 189 -5.03 -17.34 12.30
CA LEU A 189 -3.83 -16.80 12.92
C LEU A 189 -3.85 -15.27 12.88
N VAL A 190 -4.10 -14.67 11.71
CA VAL A 190 -4.19 -13.22 11.55
C VAL A 190 -5.34 -12.64 12.38
N ALA A 191 -6.48 -13.33 12.47
CA ALA A 191 -7.57 -12.96 13.36
C ALA A 191 -7.13 -12.92 14.81
N GLY A 192 -6.46 -13.97 15.30
CA GLY A 192 -5.93 -14.05 16.65
C GLY A 192 -4.94 -12.93 16.97
N VAL A 193 -3.98 -12.68 16.07
CA VAL A 193 -3.02 -11.57 16.20
C VAL A 193 -3.73 -10.23 16.27
N THR A 194 -4.69 -9.98 15.38
CA THR A 194 -5.43 -8.70 15.32
C THR A 194 -6.27 -8.48 16.58
N LEU A 195 -6.94 -9.51 17.09
CA LEU A 195 -7.73 -9.44 18.33
C LEU A 195 -6.83 -9.25 19.57
N LEU A 196 -5.67 -9.89 19.60
CA LEU A 196 -4.67 -9.69 20.65
C LEU A 196 -4.17 -8.23 20.63
N MET A 197 -3.92 -7.68 19.45
CA MET A 197 -3.56 -6.26 19.31
C MET A 197 -4.70 -5.34 19.74
N ALA A 198 -5.96 -5.66 19.46
CA ALA A 198 -7.11 -4.92 19.96
C ALA A 198 -7.15 -4.91 21.50
N ALA A 199 -6.94 -6.06 22.14
CA ALA A 199 -6.91 -6.18 23.60
C ALA A 199 -5.70 -5.44 24.23
N TRP A 200 -4.58 -5.39 23.52
CA TRP A 200 -3.39 -4.62 23.90
C TRP A 200 -3.66 -3.12 23.81
N HIS A 201 -4.12 -2.63 22.65
CA HIS A 201 -4.43 -1.22 22.40
C HIS A 201 -5.56 -0.69 23.27
N ALA A 202 -6.52 -1.53 23.67
CA ALA A 202 -7.57 -1.15 24.61
C ALA A 202 -6.96 -0.61 25.92
N ARG A 203 -5.84 -1.20 26.33
CA ARG A 203 -5.08 -0.77 27.51
C ARG A 203 -4.08 0.33 27.16
N THR A 204 -3.25 0.16 26.14
CA THR A 204 -2.06 1.00 25.92
C THR A 204 -2.31 2.28 25.12
N MET A 205 -3.26 2.26 24.18
CA MET A 205 -3.51 3.38 23.28
C MET A 205 -4.24 4.52 24.02
N PRO A 206 -3.79 5.78 23.88
CA PRO A 206 -4.51 6.93 24.40
C PRO A 206 -5.83 7.12 23.64
N ASP A 207 -6.81 7.80 24.26
CA ASP A 207 -8.13 7.95 23.64
C ASP A 207 -8.07 8.77 22.33
N GLY A 208 -7.03 9.60 22.18
CA GLY A 208 -6.88 10.60 21.12
C GLY A 208 -7.81 11.77 21.36
N ALA A 209 -7.28 13.00 21.37
CA ALA A 209 -8.13 14.17 21.51
C ALA A 209 -9.11 14.25 20.31
N ARG A 210 -10.33 14.72 20.57
CA ARG A 210 -11.14 15.34 19.51
C ARG A 210 -10.30 16.52 19.01
N ALA A 211 -10.03 16.56 17.71
CA ALA A 211 -9.27 17.68 17.15
C ALA A 211 -10.04 18.98 17.44
N ALA A 212 -9.35 20.09 17.69
CA ALA A 212 -10.01 21.38 17.93
C ALA A 212 -10.98 21.77 16.79
N ASP A 213 -10.71 21.26 15.58
CA ASP A 213 -11.49 21.46 14.36
C ASP A 213 -12.45 20.30 14.03
N THR A 214 -12.81 19.45 15.01
CA THR A 214 -13.77 18.35 14.76
C THR A 214 -15.11 18.97 14.32
N PRO A 215 -15.68 18.61 13.15
CA PRO A 215 -16.92 19.22 12.67
C PRO A 215 -18.05 19.03 13.69
N SER A 216 -18.71 20.13 14.05
CA SER A 216 -19.83 20.13 15.01
C SER A 216 -21.10 19.48 14.46
N SER A 217 -21.23 19.38 13.13
CA SER A 217 -22.39 18.80 12.46
C SER A 217 -22.02 18.17 11.11
N VAL A 218 -22.88 17.26 10.62
CA VAL A 218 -22.72 16.60 9.31
C VAL A 218 -22.70 17.63 8.19
N ARG A 219 -23.48 18.70 8.36
CA ARG A 219 -23.54 19.83 7.43
C ARG A 219 -22.22 20.59 7.38
N ASP A 220 -21.55 20.77 8.51
CA ASP A 220 -20.28 21.46 8.59
C ASP A 220 -19.14 20.59 8.03
N ALA A 221 -19.15 19.28 8.30
CA ALA A 221 -18.22 18.34 7.68
C ALA A 221 -18.34 18.34 6.14
N GLY A 222 -19.58 18.30 5.63
CA GLY A 222 -19.85 18.38 4.19
C GLY A 222 -19.39 19.71 3.58
N ARG A 223 -19.59 20.83 4.28
CA ARG A 223 -19.11 22.15 3.84
C ARG A 223 -17.58 22.23 3.80
N ILE A 224 -16.89 21.73 4.83
CA ILE A 224 -15.42 21.72 4.87
C ILE A 224 -14.86 20.85 3.75
N LEU A 225 -15.44 19.67 3.54
CA LEU A 225 -15.03 18.78 2.45
C LEU A 225 -15.24 19.44 1.07
N LEU A 226 -16.40 20.09 0.88
CA LEU A 226 -16.69 20.81 -0.36
C LEU A 226 -15.74 21.99 -0.58
N ASP A 227 -15.45 22.78 0.44
CA ASP A 227 -14.50 23.90 0.33
C ASP A 227 -13.07 23.38 0.09
N ALA A 228 -12.66 22.29 0.74
CA ALA A 228 -11.39 21.64 0.47
C ALA A 228 -11.28 21.15 -0.98
N PHE A 229 -12.35 20.58 -1.53
CA PHE A 229 -12.43 20.17 -2.93
C PHE A 229 -12.33 21.39 -3.87
N VAL A 230 -13.14 22.42 -3.66
CA VAL A 230 -13.14 23.63 -4.48
C VAL A 230 -11.78 24.32 -4.45
N THR A 231 -11.17 24.46 -3.27
CA THR A 231 -9.84 25.07 -3.12
C THR A 231 -8.73 24.26 -3.76
N LEU A 232 -8.85 22.92 -3.81
CA LEU A 232 -7.92 22.05 -4.53
C LEU A 232 -7.99 22.29 -6.05
N PHE A 233 -9.21 22.27 -6.61
CA PHE A 233 -9.42 22.45 -8.06
C PHE A 233 -9.20 23.88 -8.54
N ARG A 234 -9.14 24.87 -7.64
CA ARG A 234 -8.72 26.24 -7.95
C ARG A 234 -7.20 26.41 -8.04
N LYS A 235 -6.39 25.42 -7.67
CA LYS A 235 -4.92 25.53 -7.73
C LYS A 235 -4.44 25.62 -9.18
N ARG A 236 -3.46 26.50 -9.40
CA ARG A 236 -2.82 26.67 -10.71
C ARG A 236 -2.18 25.35 -11.16
N GLY A 237 -2.61 24.85 -12.32
CA GLY A 237 -2.07 23.62 -12.92
C GLY A 237 -2.47 22.33 -12.22
N ILE A 238 -3.54 22.32 -11.41
CA ILE A 238 -4.05 21.13 -10.71
C ILE A 238 -4.21 19.92 -11.64
N TRP A 239 -4.76 20.10 -12.84
CA TRP A 239 -4.96 19.00 -13.78
C TRP A 239 -3.66 18.29 -14.18
N ARG A 240 -2.56 19.05 -14.33
CA ARG A 240 -1.23 18.47 -14.60
C ARG A 240 -0.67 17.75 -13.38
N MET A 241 -0.93 18.27 -12.18
CA MET A 241 -0.51 17.63 -10.93
C MET A 241 -1.30 16.36 -10.65
N LEU A 242 -2.60 16.32 -10.96
CA LEU A 242 -3.43 15.13 -10.89
C LEU A 242 -3.06 14.11 -11.97
N ALA A 243 -2.77 14.57 -13.19
CA ALA A 243 -2.25 13.71 -14.25
C ALA A 243 -0.91 13.08 -13.84
N PHE A 244 -0.01 13.85 -13.23
CA PHE A 244 1.22 13.32 -12.63
C PHE A 244 0.91 12.31 -11.51
N ALA A 245 0.02 12.66 -10.57
CA ALA A 245 -0.37 11.79 -9.46
C ALA A 245 -0.91 10.44 -9.93
N PHE A 246 -1.65 10.42 -11.03
CA PHE A 246 -2.21 9.21 -11.61
C PHE A 246 -1.18 8.46 -12.49
N LEU A 247 -0.50 9.15 -13.40
CA LEU A 247 0.33 8.52 -14.43
C LEU A 247 1.73 8.13 -13.98
N PHE A 248 2.29 8.75 -12.93
CA PHE A 248 3.67 8.48 -12.50
C PHE A 248 3.92 7.00 -12.17
N ARG A 249 2.92 6.32 -11.60
CA ARG A 249 2.97 4.91 -11.19
C ARG A 249 2.14 4.00 -12.10
N LEU A 250 1.78 4.44 -13.31
CA LEU A 250 0.90 3.68 -14.19
C LEU A 250 1.46 2.30 -14.53
N SER A 251 2.72 2.22 -14.96
CA SER A 251 3.37 0.96 -15.31
C SER A 251 3.50 0.02 -14.11
N ILE A 252 3.86 0.55 -12.94
CA ILE A 252 3.94 -0.23 -11.70
C ILE A 252 2.57 -0.74 -11.27
N GLY A 253 1.53 0.09 -11.38
CA GLY A 253 0.17 -0.33 -11.06
C GLY A 253 -0.30 -1.50 -11.94
N LEU A 254 0.16 -1.58 -13.18
CA LEU A 254 -0.08 -2.72 -14.07
C LEU A 254 0.79 -3.94 -13.70
N LEU A 255 1.98 -3.72 -13.15
CA LEU A 255 2.90 -4.78 -12.76
C LEU A 255 2.56 -5.40 -11.39
N GLU A 256 2.07 -4.63 -10.44
CA GLU A 256 2.04 -4.98 -9.01
C GLU A 256 1.28 -6.27 -8.68
N LYS A 257 0.15 -6.53 -9.37
CA LYS A 257 -0.61 -7.79 -9.22
C LYS A 257 -0.05 -8.91 -10.09
N ILE A 258 0.35 -8.58 -11.31
CA ILE A 258 0.74 -9.56 -12.33
C ILE A 258 2.15 -10.10 -12.09
N GLY A 259 3.05 -9.33 -11.49
CA GLY A 259 4.39 -9.79 -11.12
C GLY A 259 4.35 -11.04 -10.24
N PRO A 260 3.67 -11.01 -9.07
CA PRO A 260 3.50 -12.21 -8.25
C PRO A 260 2.74 -13.34 -8.95
N PHE A 261 1.75 -13.03 -9.79
CA PHE A 261 1.03 -14.05 -10.56
C PHE A 261 1.93 -14.74 -11.57
N PHE A 262 2.74 -14.01 -12.32
CA PHE A 262 3.73 -14.56 -13.24
C PHE A 262 4.70 -15.52 -12.54
N MET A 263 5.10 -15.20 -11.31
CA MET A 263 6.03 -16.03 -10.54
C MET A 263 5.44 -17.39 -10.19
N VAL A 264 4.18 -17.42 -9.72
CA VAL A 264 3.56 -18.67 -9.27
C VAL A 264 2.79 -19.41 -10.36
N ASP A 265 2.49 -18.78 -11.51
CA ASP A 265 1.81 -19.47 -12.61
C ASP A 265 2.69 -20.57 -13.19
N PRO A 266 2.10 -21.70 -13.60
CA PRO A 266 2.87 -22.78 -14.20
C PRO A 266 3.49 -22.36 -15.53
N ALA A 267 4.60 -23.00 -15.89
CA ALA A 267 5.29 -22.77 -17.15
C ALA A 267 4.39 -23.01 -18.39
N SER A 268 3.38 -23.87 -18.28
CA SER A 268 2.37 -24.09 -19.33
C SER A 268 1.53 -22.84 -19.64
N LYS A 269 1.39 -21.91 -18.67
CA LYS A 269 0.75 -20.61 -18.86
C LYS A 269 1.77 -19.48 -19.12
N GLY A 270 3.05 -19.81 -19.27
CA GLY A 270 4.14 -18.85 -19.44
C GLY A 270 4.61 -18.19 -18.14
N GLY A 271 4.30 -18.78 -16.97
CA GLY A 271 4.83 -18.34 -15.68
C GLY A 271 6.07 -19.12 -15.22
N LEU A 272 6.60 -18.82 -14.04
CA LEU A 272 7.83 -19.42 -13.50
C LEU A 272 7.61 -20.66 -12.60
N GLY A 273 6.37 -20.99 -12.26
CA GLY A 273 6.00 -22.19 -11.50
C GLY A 273 6.54 -22.23 -10.06
N MET A 274 6.75 -21.05 -9.47
CA MET A 274 7.28 -20.89 -8.13
C MET A 274 6.24 -21.26 -7.06
N SER A 275 6.69 -21.87 -5.96
CA SER A 275 5.82 -22.15 -4.81
C SER A 275 5.57 -20.90 -3.96
N ASN A 276 4.54 -20.92 -3.12
CA ASN A 276 4.22 -19.80 -2.23
C ASN A 276 5.33 -19.54 -1.20
N GLU A 277 6.09 -20.55 -0.79
CA GLU A 277 7.27 -20.42 0.08
C GLU A 277 8.34 -19.54 -0.55
N LEU A 278 8.71 -19.86 -1.79
CA LEU A 278 9.71 -19.10 -2.53
C LEU A 278 9.20 -17.69 -2.86
N LEU A 279 7.91 -17.56 -3.22
CA LEU A 279 7.31 -16.24 -3.45
C LEU A 279 7.37 -15.37 -2.19
N GLY A 280 7.00 -15.92 -1.04
CA GLY A 280 7.04 -15.24 0.25
C GLY A 280 8.45 -14.81 0.64
N LEU A 281 9.46 -15.66 0.40
CA LEU A 281 10.86 -15.32 0.66
C LEU A 281 11.36 -14.19 -0.26
N VAL A 282 11.08 -14.29 -1.57
CA VAL A 282 11.56 -13.34 -2.57
C VAL A 282 10.88 -11.98 -2.43
N TYR A 283 9.55 -11.91 -2.35
CA TYR A 283 8.85 -10.63 -2.22
C TYR A 283 8.82 -10.10 -0.79
N GLY A 284 8.57 -10.97 0.18
CA GLY A 284 8.36 -10.56 1.57
C GLY A 284 9.65 -10.22 2.30
N THR A 285 10.73 -10.97 2.07
CA THR A 285 12.01 -10.74 2.76
C THR A 285 12.97 -9.92 1.90
N TYR A 286 13.42 -10.47 0.77
CA TYR A 286 14.44 -9.81 -0.05
C TYR A 286 13.90 -8.57 -0.76
N GLY A 287 12.70 -8.66 -1.32
CA GLY A 287 12.02 -7.55 -1.99
C GLY A 287 11.83 -6.37 -1.05
N LEU A 288 11.31 -6.59 0.16
CA LEU A 288 11.12 -5.48 1.08
C LEU A 288 12.44 -4.88 1.60
N ALA A 289 13.44 -5.71 1.91
CA ALA A 289 14.77 -5.20 2.27
C ALA A 289 15.31 -4.28 1.17
N ALA A 290 15.12 -4.67 -0.09
CA ALA A 290 15.46 -3.85 -1.25
C ALA A 290 14.66 -2.54 -1.31
N VAL A 291 13.34 -2.57 -1.12
CA VAL A 291 12.49 -1.35 -1.06
C VAL A 291 12.97 -0.39 0.02
N LEU A 292 13.28 -0.88 1.21
CA LEU A 292 13.72 -0.06 2.34
C LEU A 292 15.05 0.64 2.05
N VAL A 293 16.05 -0.12 1.58
CA VAL A 293 17.36 0.44 1.21
C VAL A 293 17.19 1.44 0.06
N GLY A 294 16.41 1.09 -0.96
CA GLY A 294 16.11 1.96 -2.09
C GLY A 294 15.45 3.26 -1.65
N SER A 295 14.44 3.21 -0.79
CA SER A 295 13.72 4.39 -0.28
C SER A 295 14.62 5.31 0.52
N LEU A 296 15.50 4.76 1.38
CA LEU A 296 16.47 5.57 2.13
C LEU A 296 17.45 6.30 1.19
N LEU A 297 17.98 5.59 0.19
CA LEU A 297 18.88 6.17 -0.80
C LEU A 297 18.19 7.19 -1.71
N GLY A 298 16.93 6.95 -2.07
CA GLY A 298 16.10 7.86 -2.86
C GLY A 298 15.81 9.15 -2.10
N GLY A 299 15.44 9.05 -0.81
CA GLY A 299 15.24 10.19 0.07
C GLY A 299 16.52 11.01 0.25
N TRP A 300 17.65 10.35 0.48
CA TRP A 300 18.96 11.00 0.57
C TRP A 300 19.36 11.69 -0.74
N TYR A 301 19.06 11.07 -1.89
CA TYR A 301 19.34 11.63 -3.21
C TYR A 301 18.54 12.91 -3.47
N VAL A 302 17.24 12.91 -3.15
CA VAL A 302 16.39 14.11 -3.23
C VAL A 302 16.86 15.19 -2.27
N ALA A 303 17.18 14.83 -1.02
CA ALA A 303 17.63 15.78 -0.01
C ALA A 303 18.90 16.54 -0.40
N ARG A 304 19.79 15.93 -1.20
CA ARG A 304 21.03 16.56 -1.66
C ARG A 304 20.89 17.42 -2.93
N ARG A 305 19.96 17.09 -3.82
CA ARG A 305 19.88 17.69 -5.17
C ARG A 305 18.57 18.45 -5.44
N GLY A 306 17.65 18.46 -4.47
CA GLY A 306 16.31 19.00 -4.64
C GLY A 306 15.40 18.08 -5.45
N LEU A 307 14.09 18.29 -5.34
CA LEU A 307 13.11 17.43 -6.02
C LEU A 307 13.09 17.69 -7.53
N LYS A 308 13.12 18.96 -7.93
CA LYS A 308 12.97 19.36 -9.34
C LYS A 308 14.03 18.74 -10.24
N ALA A 309 15.29 18.69 -9.80
CA ALA A 309 16.40 18.14 -10.57
C ALA A 309 16.41 16.60 -10.59
N THR A 310 15.78 15.96 -9.59
CA THR A 310 15.85 14.49 -9.41
C THR A 310 14.61 13.76 -9.88
N LEU A 311 13.45 14.44 -10.00
CA LEU A 311 12.16 13.82 -10.29
C LEU A 311 12.16 12.92 -11.54
N PHE A 312 12.83 13.35 -12.61
CA PHE A 312 12.91 12.55 -13.84
C PHE A 312 13.73 11.27 -13.65
N VAL A 313 14.87 11.35 -12.94
CA VAL A 313 15.70 10.18 -12.61
C VAL A 313 14.93 9.21 -11.73
N LEU A 314 14.15 9.72 -10.77
CA LEU A 314 13.30 8.91 -9.90
C LEU A 314 12.17 8.23 -10.70
N CYS A 315 11.61 8.90 -11.71
CA CYS A 315 10.66 8.28 -12.63
C CYS A 315 11.31 7.14 -13.43
N CYS A 316 12.51 7.35 -13.97
CA CYS A 316 13.28 6.30 -14.64
C CYS A 316 13.56 5.11 -13.73
N ALA A 317 13.97 5.35 -12.48
CA ALA A 317 14.18 4.31 -11.49
C ALA A 317 12.91 3.48 -11.25
N VAL A 318 11.74 4.11 -11.12
CA VAL A 318 10.49 3.35 -10.89
C VAL A 318 10.03 2.55 -12.11
N ASN A 319 10.32 3.02 -13.33
CA ASN A 319 9.71 2.47 -14.53
C ASN A 319 10.61 1.53 -15.34
N ILE A 320 11.90 1.83 -15.46
CA ILE A 320 12.84 1.06 -16.31
C ILE A 320 13.05 -0.38 -15.78
N PRO A 321 13.23 -0.60 -14.46
CA PRO A 321 13.46 -1.94 -13.92
C PRO A 321 12.30 -2.92 -14.14
N ASN A 322 11.13 -2.47 -14.57
CA ASN A 322 10.04 -3.35 -15.01
C ASN A 322 10.46 -4.25 -16.18
N VAL A 323 11.52 -3.86 -16.92
CA VAL A 323 12.14 -4.69 -17.96
C VAL A 323 12.61 -6.04 -17.43
N THR A 324 12.92 -6.18 -16.13
CA THR A 324 13.33 -7.46 -15.54
C THR A 324 12.23 -8.51 -15.71
N PHE A 325 10.95 -8.15 -15.55
CA PHE A 325 9.83 -9.05 -15.75
C PHE A 325 9.63 -9.42 -17.23
N LEU A 326 9.85 -8.47 -18.14
CA LEU A 326 9.86 -8.77 -19.58
C LEU A 326 10.95 -9.79 -19.92
N LEU A 327 12.19 -9.57 -19.46
CA LEU A 327 13.31 -10.49 -19.68
C LEU A 327 13.03 -11.87 -19.06
N MET A 328 12.52 -11.91 -17.83
CA MET A 328 12.15 -13.18 -17.18
C MET A 328 11.04 -13.92 -17.94
N SER A 329 10.08 -13.21 -18.53
CA SER A 329 9.02 -13.84 -19.32
C SER A 329 9.49 -14.39 -20.67
N ILE A 330 10.55 -13.81 -21.25
CA ILE A 330 11.14 -14.29 -22.51
C ILE A 330 12.05 -15.49 -22.26
N TYR A 331 12.91 -15.40 -21.25
CA TYR A 331 13.94 -16.42 -20.99
C TYR A 331 13.50 -17.54 -20.05
N LEU A 332 12.42 -17.35 -19.28
CA LEU A 332 11.90 -18.30 -18.30
C LEU A 332 13.01 -18.96 -17.45
N PRO A 333 13.82 -18.16 -16.72
CA PRO A 333 14.96 -18.69 -15.99
C PRO A 333 14.50 -19.68 -14.92
N SER A 334 15.18 -20.82 -14.81
CA SER A 334 14.95 -21.80 -13.74
C SER A 334 15.75 -21.49 -12.47
N SER A 335 16.79 -20.66 -12.57
CA SER A 335 17.65 -20.29 -11.44
C SER A 335 16.95 -19.31 -10.50
N LEU A 336 16.68 -19.76 -9.28
CA LEU A 336 16.11 -18.93 -8.22
C LEU A 336 16.93 -17.66 -7.97
N PHE A 337 18.26 -17.73 -8.10
CA PHE A 337 19.13 -16.57 -7.92
C PHE A 337 18.84 -15.48 -8.95
N VAL A 338 18.64 -15.86 -10.22
CA VAL A 338 18.33 -14.91 -11.31
C VAL A 338 16.95 -14.28 -11.09
N ILE A 339 15.96 -15.10 -10.72
CA ILE A 339 14.60 -14.61 -10.43
C ILE A 339 14.62 -13.64 -9.23
N ALA A 340 15.26 -14.04 -8.12
CA ALA A 340 15.36 -13.23 -6.92
C ALA A 340 16.11 -11.92 -7.19
N ALA A 341 17.21 -11.95 -7.95
CA ALA A 341 17.94 -10.76 -8.35
C ALA A 341 17.05 -9.80 -9.16
N GLY A 342 16.26 -10.31 -10.11
CA GLY A 342 15.32 -9.51 -10.90
C GLY A 342 14.28 -8.78 -10.04
N VAL A 343 13.69 -9.49 -9.06
CA VAL A 343 12.71 -8.90 -8.13
C VAL A 343 13.39 -7.90 -7.18
N VAL A 344 14.56 -8.21 -6.64
CA VAL A 344 15.32 -7.31 -5.75
C VAL A 344 15.69 -6.01 -6.47
N ILE A 345 16.14 -6.10 -7.72
CA ILE A 345 16.46 -4.92 -8.54
C ILE A 345 15.21 -4.06 -8.73
N GLU A 346 14.09 -4.66 -9.16
CA GLU A 346 12.84 -3.91 -9.36
C GLU A 346 12.36 -3.26 -8.05
N LYS A 347 12.32 -4.01 -6.95
CA LYS A 347 11.86 -3.52 -5.65
C LYS A 347 12.77 -2.42 -5.09
N PHE A 348 14.09 -2.55 -5.26
CA PHE A 348 15.03 -1.51 -4.87
C PHE A 348 14.72 -0.19 -5.56
N PHE A 349 14.63 -0.20 -6.88
CA PHE A 349 14.43 1.02 -7.65
C PHE A 349 13.00 1.56 -7.53
N PHE A 350 12.01 0.70 -7.31
CA PHE A 350 10.67 1.09 -6.90
C PHE A 350 10.72 1.93 -5.62
N GLY A 351 11.39 1.44 -4.57
CA GLY A 351 11.60 2.19 -3.33
C GLY A 351 12.32 3.51 -3.57
N PHE A 352 13.40 3.49 -4.36
CA PHE A 352 14.18 4.67 -4.70
C PHE A 352 13.34 5.79 -5.34
N GLY A 353 12.55 5.48 -6.37
CA GLY A 353 11.77 6.51 -7.06
C GLY A 353 10.42 6.85 -6.43
N ALA A 354 9.82 5.94 -5.64
CA ALA A 354 8.55 6.19 -4.95
C ALA A 354 8.63 7.39 -3.98
N VAL A 355 9.82 7.65 -3.42
CA VAL A 355 10.05 8.79 -2.52
C VAL A 355 9.84 10.12 -3.25
N GLY A 356 10.35 10.27 -4.49
CA GLY A 356 10.16 11.49 -5.27
C GLY A 356 8.69 11.82 -5.52
N PHE A 357 7.89 10.79 -5.78
CA PHE A 357 6.45 10.93 -5.95
C PHE A 357 5.76 11.46 -4.69
N MET A 358 6.07 10.87 -3.53
CA MET A 358 5.48 11.28 -2.26
C MET A 358 5.87 12.71 -1.88
N ILE A 359 7.15 13.07 -2.08
CA ILE A 359 7.63 14.43 -1.84
C ILE A 359 6.94 15.42 -2.79
N TYR A 360 6.73 15.06 -4.06
CA TYR A 360 6.01 15.92 -5.00
C TYR A 360 4.57 16.20 -4.55
N LEU A 361 3.81 15.17 -4.13
CA LEU A 361 2.46 15.36 -3.61
C LEU A 361 2.47 16.26 -2.36
N MET A 362 3.45 16.09 -1.48
CA MET A 362 3.59 16.89 -0.27
C MET A 362 4.00 18.34 -0.55
N GLN A 363 4.93 18.58 -1.46
CA GLN A 363 5.47 19.92 -1.74
C GLN A 363 4.63 20.73 -2.73
N GLN A 364 3.99 20.09 -3.71
CA GLN A 364 3.29 20.80 -4.78
C GLN A 364 1.77 20.70 -4.60
N LEU A 365 1.24 19.51 -4.30
CA LEU A 365 -0.21 19.28 -4.24
C LEU A 365 -0.82 19.64 -2.88
N ALA A 366 -0.16 19.31 -1.77
CA ALA A 366 -0.68 19.55 -0.44
C ALA A 366 -0.83 21.05 -0.06
N PRO A 367 0.16 21.96 -0.30
CA PRO A 367 0.14 23.29 0.31
C PRO A 367 -1.09 24.12 -0.05
N GLY A 368 -1.77 24.66 0.95
CA GLY A 368 -2.98 25.48 0.79
C GLY A 368 -3.76 25.60 2.11
N LYS A 369 -5.02 26.02 2.02
CA LYS A 369 -5.91 26.16 3.19
C LYS A 369 -6.14 24.83 3.93
N TYR A 370 -6.17 23.71 3.21
CA TYR A 370 -6.48 22.38 3.74
C TYR A 370 -5.38 21.37 3.41
N THR A 371 -4.16 21.59 3.91
CA THR A 371 -2.96 20.81 3.54
C THR A 371 -3.14 19.30 3.69
N THR A 372 -3.63 18.83 4.83
CA THR A 372 -3.84 17.40 5.10
C THR A 372 -4.89 16.80 4.17
N THR A 373 -5.99 17.51 3.92
CA THR A 373 -7.05 17.06 3.02
C THR A 373 -6.59 17.04 1.56
N HIS A 374 -5.84 18.06 1.12
CA HIS A 374 -5.27 18.13 -0.24
C HIS A 374 -4.26 17.01 -0.49
N TYR A 375 -3.41 16.71 0.50
CA TYR A 375 -2.51 15.55 0.44
C TYR A 375 -3.27 14.22 0.41
N ALA A 376 -4.33 14.08 1.22
CA ALA A 376 -5.20 12.91 1.22
C ALA A 376 -5.88 12.71 -0.14
N PHE A 377 -6.34 13.77 -0.80
CA PHE A 377 -6.85 13.69 -2.17
C PHE A 377 -5.80 13.21 -3.17
N GLY A 378 -4.55 13.70 -3.09
CA GLY A 378 -3.46 13.26 -3.95
C GLY A 378 -3.11 11.78 -3.80
N THR A 379 -3.01 11.32 -2.56
CA THR A 379 -2.78 9.90 -2.26
C THR A 379 -3.99 9.03 -2.61
N GLY A 380 -5.20 9.57 -2.53
CA GLY A 380 -6.41 8.96 -3.08
C GLY A 380 -6.31 8.75 -4.60
N VAL A 381 -5.86 9.75 -5.36
CA VAL A 381 -5.64 9.61 -6.83
C VAL A 381 -4.57 8.56 -7.15
N MET A 382 -3.51 8.48 -6.34
CA MET A 382 -2.53 7.40 -6.44
C MET A 382 -3.19 6.02 -6.22
N GLY A 383 -4.01 5.88 -5.17
CA GLY A 383 -4.76 4.66 -4.89
C GLY A 383 -5.73 4.30 -6.03
N LEU A 384 -6.37 5.30 -6.63
CA LEU A 384 -7.25 5.14 -7.78
C LEU A 384 -6.49 4.57 -8.99
N CYS A 385 -5.27 5.07 -9.27
CA CYS A 385 -4.42 4.47 -10.31
C CYS A 385 -4.19 2.99 -10.02
N GLY A 386 -3.71 2.65 -8.82
CA GLY A 386 -3.43 1.25 -8.45
C GLY A 386 -4.67 0.34 -8.54
N MET A 387 -5.85 0.86 -8.16
CA MET A 387 -7.11 0.14 -8.29
C MET A 387 -7.48 -0.09 -9.76
N VAL A 388 -7.49 0.95 -10.59
CA VAL A 388 -7.90 0.86 -12.01
C VAL A 388 -6.94 -0.03 -12.79
N THR A 389 -5.63 0.18 -12.65
CA THR A 389 -4.63 -0.66 -13.31
C THR A 389 -4.72 -2.09 -12.81
N GLY A 390 -4.91 -2.30 -11.51
CA GLY A 390 -5.05 -3.63 -10.93
C GLY A 390 -6.26 -4.39 -11.48
N VAL A 391 -7.42 -3.74 -11.62
CA VAL A 391 -8.64 -4.36 -12.18
C VAL A 391 -8.45 -4.79 -13.64
N VAL A 392 -7.76 -3.96 -14.42
CA VAL A 392 -7.57 -4.17 -15.86
C VAL A 392 -6.40 -5.12 -16.16
N SER A 393 -5.36 -5.10 -15.32
CA SER A 393 -4.09 -5.81 -15.53
C SER A 393 -4.24 -7.31 -15.78
N GLY A 394 -5.05 -8.01 -14.99
CA GLY A 394 -5.25 -9.46 -15.12
C GLY A 394 -5.92 -9.84 -16.43
N HIS A 395 -6.99 -9.13 -16.79
CA HIS A 395 -7.72 -9.37 -18.03
C HIS A 395 -6.84 -9.09 -19.25
N LEU A 396 -6.07 -8.00 -19.22
CA LEU A 396 -5.10 -7.71 -20.28
C LEU A 396 -4.01 -8.76 -20.38
N GLN A 397 -3.50 -9.26 -19.24
CA GLN A 397 -2.48 -10.30 -19.23
C GLN A 397 -3.01 -11.60 -19.85
N GLU A 398 -4.25 -12.00 -19.56
CA GLU A 398 -4.87 -13.18 -20.16
C GLU A 398 -5.05 -13.06 -21.66
N MET A 399 -5.45 -11.88 -22.15
CA MET A 399 -5.64 -11.62 -23.57
C MET A 399 -4.32 -11.59 -24.36
N LEU A 400 -3.25 -11.05 -23.77
CA LEU A 400 -1.98 -10.79 -24.46
C LEU A 400 -0.94 -11.90 -24.24
N GLY A 401 -1.07 -12.68 -23.15
CA GLY A 401 -0.01 -13.53 -22.63
C GLY A 401 1.08 -12.71 -21.92
N TYR A 402 1.95 -13.38 -21.14
CA TYR A 402 2.92 -12.70 -20.27
C TYR A 402 3.94 -11.82 -21.02
N VAL A 403 4.53 -12.32 -22.11
CA VAL A 403 5.57 -11.59 -22.85
C VAL A 403 5.03 -10.28 -23.42
N SER A 404 3.93 -10.36 -24.18
CA SER A 404 3.28 -9.20 -24.77
C SER A 404 2.71 -8.25 -23.70
N TYR A 405 2.22 -8.79 -22.58
CA TYR A 405 1.77 -7.99 -21.46
C TYR A 405 2.90 -7.18 -20.82
N PHE A 406 4.05 -7.78 -20.55
CA PHE A 406 5.18 -7.03 -19.99
C PHE A 406 5.77 -6.04 -21.00
N ALA A 407 5.73 -6.34 -22.30
CA ALA A 407 6.05 -5.34 -23.33
C ALA A 407 5.06 -4.16 -23.31
N PHE A 408 3.76 -4.43 -23.13
CA PHE A 408 2.75 -3.39 -22.93
C PHE A 408 3.01 -2.57 -21.66
N VAL A 409 3.41 -3.19 -20.55
CA VAL A 409 3.82 -2.48 -19.33
C VAL A 409 4.99 -1.53 -19.60
N MET A 410 5.96 -1.94 -20.42
CA MET A 410 7.06 -1.06 -20.84
C MET A 410 6.57 0.12 -21.68
N VAL A 411 5.63 -0.08 -22.60
CA VAL A 411 5.01 1.02 -23.36
C VAL A 411 4.23 1.95 -22.43
N ALA A 412 3.56 1.41 -21.41
CA ALA A 412 2.84 2.18 -20.40
C ALA A 412 3.76 3.02 -19.47
N THR A 413 5.09 2.92 -19.60
CA THR A 413 6.03 3.86 -18.97
C THR A 413 6.10 5.21 -19.69
N ILE A 414 5.75 5.28 -20.97
CA ILE A 414 5.82 6.51 -21.79
C ILE A 414 4.91 7.60 -21.20
N PRO A 415 3.62 7.34 -20.85
CA PRO A 415 2.79 8.33 -20.17
C PRO A 415 3.38 8.81 -18.84
N SER A 416 4.06 7.93 -18.08
CA SER A 416 4.71 8.30 -16.82
C SER A 416 5.86 9.29 -17.03
N PHE A 417 6.67 9.09 -18.08
CA PHE A 417 7.74 10.02 -18.45
C PHE A 417 7.19 11.37 -18.93
N ILE A 418 6.17 11.36 -19.79
CA ILE A 418 5.52 12.58 -20.28
C ILE A 418 4.92 13.37 -19.11
N ALA A 419 4.18 12.70 -18.21
CA ALA A 419 3.57 13.34 -17.05
C ALA A 419 4.63 13.93 -16.10
N THR A 420 5.77 13.24 -15.94
CA THR A 420 6.89 13.72 -15.12
C THR A 420 7.59 14.92 -15.76
N TRP A 421 7.80 14.89 -17.06
CA TRP A 421 8.40 16.01 -17.80
C TRP A 421 7.53 17.27 -17.74
N CYS A 422 6.21 17.09 -17.82
CA CYS A 422 5.23 18.15 -17.75
C CYS A 422 4.81 18.53 -16.32
N ALA A 423 5.42 17.91 -15.30
CA ALA A 423 5.04 18.11 -13.90
C ALA A 423 5.33 19.56 -13.47
N PRO A 424 4.31 20.34 -13.07
CA PRO A 424 4.53 21.72 -12.71
C PRO A 424 5.13 21.88 -11.30
N PHE A 425 6.11 22.78 -11.18
CA PHE A 425 6.66 23.24 -9.91
C PHE A 425 6.24 24.68 -9.69
N HIS A 426 5.18 24.90 -8.91
CA HIS A 426 4.68 26.24 -8.60
C HIS A 426 5.08 26.71 -7.20
N GLN A 427 5.34 25.78 -6.29
CA GLN A 427 5.85 26.07 -4.95
C GLN A 427 7.38 26.08 -4.97
N ALA A 428 7.99 27.03 -4.26
CA ALA A 428 9.44 27.06 -4.06
C ALA A 428 9.89 25.79 -3.34
N ASP A 429 11.01 25.21 -3.78
CA ASP A 429 11.56 23.99 -3.19
C ASP A 429 12.21 24.35 -1.84
N PRO A 430 11.67 23.94 -0.68
CA PRO A 430 12.21 24.34 0.63
C PRO A 430 13.63 23.81 0.88
N GLY A 431 14.08 22.84 0.08
CA GLY A 431 15.41 22.24 0.15
C GLY A 431 16.38 22.73 -0.93
N ALA A 432 16.01 23.70 -1.77
CA ALA A 432 16.96 24.33 -2.68
C ALA A 432 17.90 25.22 -1.85
N VAL A 433 19.11 24.75 -1.62
CA VAL A 433 20.21 25.62 -1.19
C VAL A 433 20.34 26.72 -2.24
N ALA A 434 20.05 27.97 -1.86
CA ALA A 434 20.30 29.11 -2.71
C ALA A 434 21.83 29.21 -2.86
N ILE A 435 22.32 29.01 -4.08
CA ILE A 435 23.75 29.17 -4.37
C ILE A 435 23.91 30.62 -4.82
N ASP A 436 24.71 31.40 -4.10
CA ASP A 436 25.02 32.78 -4.52
C ASP A 436 25.87 32.79 -5.82
N ALA A 437 26.08 33.98 -6.39
CA ALA A 437 26.87 34.17 -7.59
C ALA A 437 28.34 33.68 -7.46
N ASP A 438 28.78 33.40 -6.23
CA ASP A 438 30.13 32.94 -5.88
C ASP A 438 30.18 31.43 -5.56
N GLY A 439 29.08 30.69 -5.74
CA GLY A 439 29.04 29.24 -5.56
C GLY A 439 28.88 28.79 -4.10
N LYS A 440 28.53 29.67 -3.16
CA LYS A 440 28.36 29.31 -1.75
C LYS A 440 26.89 29.02 -1.41
N ALA A 441 26.71 28.02 -0.55
CA ALA A 441 25.43 27.64 0.00
C ALA A 441 24.90 28.72 0.95
N VAL A 442 23.77 29.34 0.60
CA VAL A 442 23.05 30.30 1.44
C VAL A 442 21.80 29.61 2.00
N ALA A 443 21.55 29.78 3.30
CA ALA A 443 20.33 29.30 3.94
C ALA A 443 19.12 30.05 3.38
N ALA A 444 18.05 29.31 3.09
CA ALA A 444 16.79 29.84 2.58
C ALA A 444 16.08 30.75 3.59
#